data_AF-A0A401GAS9-F1
#
_entry.id   AF-A0A401GAS9-F1
#
_cell.length_a   1.000
_cell.length_b   1.000
_cell.length_c   1.000
_cell.angle_alpha   90.00
_cell.angle_beta   90.00
_cell.angle_gamma   90.00
#
_symmetry.space_group_name_H-M   'P 1'
#
loop_
_entity.id
_entity.type
_entity.pdbx_description
1 polymer ?
#
loop_
_entity_poly.entity_id
_entity_poly.type
_entity_poly.pdbx_seq_one_letter_code
_entity_poly.pdbx_strand_id
1 'polypeptide(L)'
;MSQARIGQDFLTQYNRTLQQLGIDLTINNHLSTHFAKFIKLYGPVYGWWLFAFERFNGMFEKVNTNGHDGGRMELTLMRYWVRCHLIYEYLLALPVNAYTKEREYIEAVIKSEGRSERGGMMTELAIYRSEATTDRVKLPRVLGKHINLRIFLGPGTDGIYCLALDYCQRLYPDLHIIDDLSLGHGTAFVATRVACTLTYIRKDGIRYGSDSNKRTKADRYAFIVDKNTNERCPVEIAALLGIKVAEKAPHICVVIRRMVSDEDIPPFPWCT
;
A
#
# COMPACT_ATOMS: atom_id res chain seq x y z
N MET A 1 -11.35 22.44 -1.78
CA MET A 1 -12.76 22.62 -2.22
C MET A 1 -12.92 23.39 -3.54
N SER A 2 -12.07 24.39 -3.84
CA SER A 2 -12.08 25.12 -5.12
C SER A 2 -11.94 24.18 -6.33
N GLN A 3 -10.94 23.30 -6.31
CA GLN A 3 -10.70 22.29 -7.37
C GLN A 3 -11.91 21.38 -7.61
N ALA A 4 -12.60 20.95 -6.54
CA ALA A 4 -13.78 20.10 -6.66
C ALA A 4 -14.95 20.82 -7.36
N ARG A 5 -15.09 22.14 -7.16
CA ARG A 5 -16.08 22.95 -7.88
C ARG A 5 -15.71 23.10 -9.35
N ILE A 6 -14.45 23.40 -9.65
CA ILE A 6 -13.94 23.48 -11.03
C ILE A 6 -14.21 22.16 -11.78
N GLY A 7 -13.90 21.02 -11.15
CA GLY A 7 -14.20 19.71 -11.75
C GLY A 7 -15.68 19.47 -12.00
N GLN A 8 -16.55 19.89 -11.06
CA GLN A 8 -18.01 19.82 -11.24
C GLN A 8 -18.50 20.73 -12.38
N ASP A 9 -17.91 21.92 -12.53
CA ASP A 9 -18.25 22.87 -13.59
C ASP A 9 -17.89 22.29 -14.97
N PHE A 10 -16.72 21.63 -15.10
CA PHE A 10 -16.35 20.91 -16.31
C PHE A 10 -17.31 19.76 -16.63
N LEU A 11 -17.70 18.95 -15.64
CA LEU A 11 -18.68 17.87 -15.83
C LEU A 11 -20.06 18.43 -16.25
N THR A 12 -20.45 19.58 -15.70
CA THR A 12 -21.68 20.28 -16.08
C THR A 12 -21.62 20.79 -17.52
N GLN A 13 -20.48 21.34 -17.94
CA GLN A 13 -20.27 21.77 -19.32
C GLN A 13 -20.29 20.59 -20.29
N TYR A 14 -19.60 19.49 -19.95
CA TYR A 14 -19.63 18.24 -20.72
C TYR A 14 -21.07 17.74 -20.92
N ASN A 15 -21.87 17.70 -19.86
CA ASN A 15 -23.28 17.27 -19.93
C ASN A 15 -24.12 18.20 -20.83
N ARG A 16 -23.89 19.52 -20.79
CA ARG A 16 -24.58 20.48 -21.68
C ARG A 16 -24.20 20.25 -23.14
N THR A 17 -22.94 19.98 -23.43
CA THR A 17 -22.48 19.69 -24.79
C THR A 17 -23.10 18.39 -25.32
N LEU A 18 -23.19 17.34 -24.49
CA LEU A 18 -23.88 16.10 -24.88
C LEU A 18 -25.34 16.38 -25.28
N GLN A 19 -26.06 17.21 -24.51
CA GLN A 19 -27.43 17.59 -24.84
C GLN A 19 -27.53 18.36 -26.16
N GLN A 20 -26.60 19.27 -26.43
CA GLN A 20 -26.55 20.01 -27.70
C GLN A 20 -26.29 19.10 -28.90
N LEU A 21 -25.56 18.00 -28.71
CA LEU A 21 -25.31 16.98 -29.71
C LEU A 21 -26.49 15.99 -29.87
N GLY A 22 -27.58 16.16 -29.11
CA GLY A 22 -28.73 15.25 -29.12
C GLY A 22 -28.46 13.91 -28.44
N ILE A 23 -27.48 13.84 -27.54
CA ILE A 23 -27.15 12.64 -26.76
C ILE A 23 -27.94 12.65 -25.45
N ASP A 24 -28.68 11.58 -25.20
CA ASP A 24 -29.42 11.41 -23.96
C ASP A 24 -28.50 11.29 -22.75
N LEU A 25 -28.86 12.01 -21.68
CA LEU A 25 -28.13 11.95 -20.41
C LEU A 25 -28.63 10.81 -19.54
N THR A 26 -27.70 10.16 -18.84
CA THR A 26 -27.99 9.13 -17.85
C THR A 26 -28.03 9.70 -16.43
N ILE A 27 -28.45 8.90 -15.45
CA ILE A 27 -28.42 9.30 -14.03
C ILE A 27 -27.00 9.65 -13.55
N ASN A 28 -25.96 9.02 -14.10
CA ASN A 28 -24.57 9.31 -13.76
C ASN A 28 -24.18 10.74 -14.19
N ASN A 29 -24.74 11.24 -15.30
CA ASN A 29 -24.56 12.63 -15.72
C ASN A 29 -25.20 13.60 -14.72
N HIS A 30 -26.38 13.28 -14.17
CA HIS A 30 -26.97 14.10 -13.11
C HIS A 30 -26.12 14.06 -11.84
N LEU A 31 -25.71 12.87 -11.39
CA LEU A 31 -24.93 12.70 -10.17
C LEU A 31 -23.56 13.39 -10.25
N SER A 32 -22.95 13.45 -11.42
CA SER A 32 -21.67 14.15 -11.63
C SER A 32 -21.75 15.65 -11.33
N THR A 33 -22.94 16.26 -11.46
CA THR A 33 -23.19 17.66 -11.11
C THR A 33 -23.26 17.93 -9.61
N HIS A 34 -23.23 16.89 -8.76
CA HIS A 34 -23.22 17.00 -7.29
C HIS A 34 -21.88 16.60 -6.66
N PHE A 35 -20.84 16.37 -7.47
CA PHE A 35 -19.55 15.87 -6.99
C PHE A 35 -18.89 16.77 -5.95
N ALA A 36 -18.93 18.09 -6.08
CA ALA A 36 -18.35 18.97 -5.07
C ALA A 36 -19.06 18.83 -3.72
N LYS A 37 -20.39 18.63 -3.73
CA LYS A 37 -21.17 18.38 -2.52
C LYS A 37 -20.79 17.04 -1.89
N PHE A 38 -20.69 15.97 -2.68
CA PHE A 38 -20.32 14.66 -2.17
C PHE A 38 -18.88 14.60 -1.67
N ILE A 39 -17.94 15.23 -2.37
CA ILE A 39 -16.55 15.32 -1.91
C ILE A 39 -16.45 16.07 -0.57
N LYS A 40 -17.25 17.12 -0.39
CA LYS A 40 -17.31 17.85 0.87
C LYS A 40 -17.85 17.01 2.02
N LEU A 41 -18.86 16.18 1.77
CA LEU A 41 -19.55 15.39 2.80
C LEU A 41 -18.80 14.09 3.14
N TYR A 42 -18.25 13.43 2.14
CA TYR A 42 -17.75 12.05 2.25
C TYR A 42 -16.25 11.92 1.97
N GLY A 43 -15.57 13.02 1.60
CA GLY A 43 -14.15 13.01 1.27
C GLY A 43 -13.89 12.62 -0.19
N PRO A 44 -12.66 12.17 -0.52
CA PRO A 44 -12.29 11.81 -1.89
C PRO A 44 -13.23 10.75 -2.48
N VAL A 45 -13.49 10.79 -3.79
CA VAL A 45 -14.40 9.83 -4.47
C VAL A 45 -14.05 8.38 -4.13
N TYR A 46 -12.76 8.03 -4.14
CA TYR A 46 -12.29 6.68 -3.77
C TYR A 46 -12.61 6.25 -2.33
N GLY A 47 -12.91 7.20 -1.42
CA GLY A 47 -13.25 6.91 -0.03
C GLY A 47 -14.70 6.46 0.17
N TRP A 48 -15.61 6.80 -0.74
CA TRP A 48 -17.04 6.49 -0.63
C TRP A 48 -17.63 5.80 -1.85
N TRP A 49 -16.84 5.62 -2.92
CA TRP A 49 -17.25 4.84 -4.07
C TRP A 49 -17.28 3.33 -3.77
N LEU A 50 -17.87 2.57 -4.68
CA LEU A 50 -18.32 1.19 -4.49
C LEU A 50 -17.19 0.20 -4.19
N PHE A 51 -15.92 0.55 -4.42
CA PHE A 51 -14.79 -0.34 -4.23
C PHE A 51 -14.73 -0.99 -2.85
N ALA A 52 -15.04 -0.26 -1.78
CA ALA A 52 -15.07 -0.84 -0.44
C ALA A 52 -16.20 -1.87 -0.29
N PHE A 53 -17.38 -1.55 -0.82
CA PHE A 53 -18.55 -2.43 -0.81
C PHE A 53 -18.35 -3.66 -1.70
N GLU A 54 -17.77 -3.51 -2.90
CA GLU A 54 -17.41 -4.61 -3.80
C GLU A 54 -16.39 -5.54 -3.15
N ARG A 55 -15.40 -4.99 -2.45
CA ARG A 55 -14.44 -5.79 -1.67
C ARG A 55 -15.16 -6.59 -0.58
N PHE A 56 -16.09 -5.99 0.14
CA PHE A 56 -16.87 -6.70 1.17
C PHE A 56 -17.79 -7.76 0.58
N ASN A 57 -18.42 -7.50 -0.57
CA ASN A 57 -19.20 -8.49 -1.29
C ASN A 57 -18.34 -9.70 -1.68
N GLY A 58 -17.15 -9.47 -2.24
CA GLY A 58 -16.21 -10.55 -2.56
C GLY A 58 -15.67 -11.29 -1.33
N MET A 59 -15.72 -10.70 -0.13
CA MET A 59 -15.46 -11.42 1.12
C MET A 59 -16.64 -12.29 1.53
N PHE A 60 -17.87 -11.79 1.36
CA PHE A 60 -19.09 -12.54 1.66
C PHE A 60 -19.33 -13.72 0.73
N GLU A 61 -18.99 -13.59 -0.56
CA GLU A 61 -19.06 -14.69 -1.54
C GLU A 61 -18.24 -15.92 -1.12
N LYS A 62 -17.21 -15.74 -0.29
CA LYS A 62 -16.33 -16.82 0.18
C LYS A 62 -16.81 -17.46 1.47
N VAL A 63 -17.86 -16.92 2.10
CA VAL A 63 -18.43 -17.51 3.31
C VAL A 63 -19.20 -18.75 2.89
N ASN A 64 -18.78 -19.90 3.41
CA ASN A 64 -19.51 -21.14 3.17
C ASN A 64 -20.88 -21.07 3.86
N THR A 65 -21.93 -21.01 3.08
CA THR A 65 -23.33 -20.99 3.55
C THR A 65 -23.91 -22.39 3.73
N ASN A 66 -23.17 -23.46 3.40
CA ASN A 66 -23.61 -24.86 3.45
C ASN A 66 -24.97 -25.11 2.78
N GLY A 67 -25.29 -24.36 1.72
CA GLY A 67 -26.57 -24.50 1.00
C GLY A 67 -27.78 -24.02 1.79
N HIS A 68 -27.59 -23.21 2.84
CA HIS A 68 -28.68 -22.62 3.61
C HIS A 68 -29.54 -21.69 2.71
N ASP A 69 -30.79 -22.06 2.48
CA ASP A 69 -31.83 -21.25 1.84
C ASP A 69 -32.87 -20.73 2.86
N GLY A 70 -33.89 -20.00 2.40
CA GLY A 70 -35.03 -19.59 3.24
C GLY A 70 -34.71 -18.59 4.37
N GLY A 71 -33.83 -17.61 4.14
CA GLY A 71 -33.52 -16.55 5.12
C GLY A 71 -32.41 -16.89 6.12
N ARG A 72 -31.80 -18.08 6.02
CA ARG A 72 -30.69 -18.53 6.88
C ARG A 72 -29.32 -18.09 6.37
N MET A 73 -29.24 -17.70 5.08
CA MET A 73 -28.02 -17.22 4.46
C MET A 73 -27.59 -15.88 5.07
N GLU A 74 -28.51 -14.93 5.18
CA GLU A 74 -28.31 -13.59 5.72
C GLU A 74 -27.84 -13.66 7.17
N LEU A 75 -28.44 -14.54 7.98
CA LEU A 75 -28.01 -14.77 9.36
C LEU A 75 -26.58 -15.34 9.42
N THR A 76 -26.22 -16.24 8.51
CA THR A 76 -24.89 -16.84 8.45
C THR A 76 -23.84 -15.79 8.07
N LEU A 77 -24.11 -14.99 7.03
CA LEU A 77 -23.25 -13.88 6.59
C LEU A 77 -23.10 -12.81 7.70
N MET A 78 -24.20 -12.44 8.35
CA MET A 78 -24.18 -11.44 9.43
C MET A 78 -23.39 -11.94 10.64
N ARG A 79 -23.58 -13.20 11.07
CA ARG A 79 -22.80 -13.81 12.15
C ARG A 79 -21.31 -13.85 11.82
N TYR A 80 -20.96 -14.19 10.58
CA TYR A 80 -19.59 -14.16 10.11
C TYR A 80 -19.01 -12.74 10.18
N TRP A 81 -19.74 -11.74 9.69
CA TRP A 81 -19.32 -10.33 9.70
C TRP A 81 -19.05 -9.80 11.10
N VAL A 82 -20.03 -9.96 12.00
CA VAL A 82 -19.94 -9.49 13.38
C VAL A 82 -18.79 -10.18 14.09
N ARG A 83 -18.65 -11.50 13.93
CA ARG A 83 -17.54 -12.24 14.53
C ARG A 83 -16.19 -11.72 14.05
N CYS A 84 -16.03 -11.46 12.75
CA CYS A 84 -14.77 -10.92 12.23
C CYS A 84 -14.44 -9.54 12.80
N HIS A 85 -15.43 -8.65 12.91
CA HIS A 85 -15.23 -7.32 13.49
C HIS A 85 -14.89 -7.39 14.98
N LEU A 86 -15.58 -8.22 15.75
CA LEU A 86 -15.27 -8.42 17.16
C LEU A 86 -13.85 -8.98 17.36
N ILE A 87 -13.41 -9.92 16.52
CA ILE A 87 -12.04 -10.42 16.56
C ILE A 87 -11.04 -9.32 16.19
N TYR A 88 -11.34 -8.50 15.18
CA TYR A 88 -10.50 -7.37 14.80
C TYR A 88 -10.35 -6.35 15.93
N GLU A 89 -11.45 -5.91 16.51
CA GLU A 89 -11.46 -4.97 17.63
C GLU A 89 -10.72 -5.55 18.83
N TYR A 90 -10.93 -6.83 19.13
CA TYR A 90 -10.22 -7.51 20.20
C TYR A 90 -8.72 -7.57 19.93
N LEU A 91 -8.29 -7.80 18.68
CA LEU A 91 -6.88 -7.76 18.29
C LEU A 91 -6.26 -6.38 18.47
N LEU A 92 -6.99 -5.31 18.13
CA LEU A 92 -6.55 -3.93 18.31
C LEU A 92 -6.43 -3.55 19.78
N ALA A 93 -7.37 -4.01 20.60
CA ALA A 93 -7.42 -3.73 22.03
C ALA A 93 -6.49 -4.63 22.86
N LEU A 94 -5.91 -5.67 22.26
CA LEU A 94 -5.10 -6.65 22.99
C LEU A 94 -3.82 -6.00 23.53
N PRO A 95 -3.61 -5.98 24.86
CA PRO A 95 -2.45 -5.31 25.43
C PRO A 95 -1.16 -6.12 25.20
N VAL A 96 -0.02 -5.44 25.26
CA VAL A 96 1.31 -6.04 25.02
C VAL A 96 1.65 -7.14 26.04
N ASN A 97 1.06 -7.07 27.24
CA ASN A 97 1.19 -8.07 28.32
C ASN A 97 0.03 -9.08 28.38
N ALA A 98 -0.83 -9.16 27.35
CA ALA A 98 -1.90 -10.15 27.27
C ALA A 98 -1.38 -11.58 27.43
N TYR A 99 -2.18 -12.44 28.06
CA TYR A 99 -1.74 -13.78 28.44
C TYR A 99 -1.47 -14.65 27.20
N THR A 100 -0.47 -15.53 27.27
CA THR A 100 -0.05 -16.36 26.12
C THR A 100 -1.20 -17.19 25.55
N LYS A 101 -2.04 -17.79 26.41
CA LYS A 101 -3.21 -18.57 25.96
C LYS A 101 -4.24 -17.73 25.20
N GLU A 102 -4.45 -16.47 25.55
CA GLU A 102 -5.37 -15.60 24.80
C GLU A 102 -4.83 -15.36 23.39
N ARG A 103 -3.51 -15.15 23.27
CA ARG A 103 -2.87 -14.98 21.97
C ARG A 103 -3.00 -16.22 21.10
N GLU A 104 -2.75 -17.39 21.68
CA GLU A 104 -2.89 -18.70 21.05
C GLU A 104 -4.33 -18.99 20.62
N TYR A 105 -5.32 -18.68 21.46
CA TYR A 105 -6.73 -18.88 21.14
C TYR A 105 -7.15 -18.05 19.92
N ILE A 106 -6.80 -16.77 19.91
CA ILE A 106 -7.11 -15.90 18.76
C ILE A 106 -6.36 -16.43 17.51
N GLU A 107 -5.14 -16.94 17.65
CA GLU A 107 -4.39 -17.50 16.54
C GLU A 107 -5.04 -18.77 15.98
N ALA A 108 -5.54 -19.63 16.86
CA ALA A 108 -6.29 -20.81 16.47
C ALA A 108 -7.58 -20.43 15.70
N VAL A 109 -8.32 -19.43 16.18
CA VAL A 109 -9.53 -18.91 15.52
C VAL A 109 -9.22 -18.31 14.15
N ILE A 110 -8.15 -17.52 14.05
CA ILE A 110 -7.70 -16.96 12.76
C ILE A 110 -7.31 -18.08 11.79
N LYS A 111 -6.55 -19.06 12.26
CA LYS A 111 -6.09 -20.19 11.43
C LYS A 111 -7.22 -21.13 11.02
N SER A 112 -8.21 -21.37 11.88
CA SER A 112 -9.34 -22.25 11.58
C SER A 112 -10.22 -21.67 10.48
N GLU A 113 -10.41 -20.35 10.48
CA GLU A 113 -11.21 -19.63 9.48
C GLU A 113 -10.39 -19.27 8.23
N GLY A 114 -9.07 -19.10 8.36
CA GLY A 114 -8.14 -18.82 7.25
C GLY A 114 -7.84 -20.03 6.35
N ARG A 115 -8.53 -21.17 6.55
CA ARG A 115 -8.39 -22.37 5.70
C ARG A 115 -9.02 -22.20 4.31
N SER A 116 -9.88 -21.20 4.13
CA SER A 116 -10.56 -20.95 2.86
C SER A 116 -10.13 -19.61 2.25
N GLU A 117 -9.32 -19.73 1.19
CA GLU A 117 -9.16 -18.80 0.06
C GLU A 117 -8.68 -17.36 0.31
N ARG A 118 -7.74 -16.94 -0.55
CA ARG A 118 -7.15 -15.59 -0.54
C ARG A 118 -8.23 -14.51 -0.61
N GLY A 119 -8.14 -13.50 0.25
CA GLY A 119 -8.99 -12.31 0.20
C GLY A 119 -10.33 -12.41 0.94
N GLY A 120 -10.48 -13.35 1.89
CA GLY A 120 -11.53 -13.32 2.91
C GLY A 120 -11.15 -12.45 4.12
N MET A 121 -12.14 -12.03 4.92
CA MET A 121 -11.92 -11.14 6.07
C MET A 121 -10.92 -11.70 7.08
N MET A 122 -11.01 -12.99 7.42
CA MET A 122 -10.07 -13.62 8.36
C MET A 122 -8.64 -13.74 7.81
N THR A 123 -8.48 -13.79 6.48
CA THR A 123 -7.15 -13.67 5.84
C THR A 123 -6.59 -12.27 6.05
N GLU A 124 -7.40 -11.22 5.87
CA GLU A 124 -6.98 -9.83 6.14
C GLU A 124 -6.62 -9.61 7.60
N LEU A 125 -7.39 -10.17 8.54
CA LEU A 125 -7.11 -10.12 9.98
C LEU A 125 -5.82 -10.86 10.35
N ALA A 126 -5.57 -12.02 9.73
CA ALA A 126 -4.31 -12.74 9.90
C ALA A 126 -3.11 -11.93 9.41
N ILE A 127 -3.27 -11.26 8.25
CA ILE A 127 -2.25 -10.40 7.65
C ILE A 127 -1.97 -9.23 8.59
N TYR A 128 -3.01 -8.49 8.97
CA TYR A 128 -2.94 -7.35 9.89
C TYR A 128 -2.24 -7.70 11.20
N ARG A 129 -2.64 -8.81 11.85
CA ARG A 129 -2.02 -9.26 13.10
C ARG A 129 -0.55 -9.66 12.94
N SER A 130 -0.21 -10.40 11.87
CA SER A 130 1.18 -10.78 11.59
C SER A 130 2.10 -9.57 11.37
N GLU A 131 1.51 -8.46 10.97
CA GLU A 131 2.19 -7.19 10.75
C GLU A 131 2.31 -6.39 12.05
N ALA A 132 1.27 -6.38 12.90
CA ALA A 132 1.30 -5.71 14.21
C ALA A 132 2.41 -6.21 15.16
N THR A 133 2.88 -7.46 15.02
CA THR A 133 3.95 -8.04 15.85
C THR A 133 5.36 -7.78 15.32
N THR A 134 5.53 -7.36 14.07
CA THR A 134 6.83 -7.26 13.38
C THR A 134 7.03 -5.85 12.84
N ASP A 135 7.22 -4.87 13.72
CA ASP A 135 7.48 -3.46 13.36
C ASP A 135 6.52 -2.89 12.29
N ARG A 136 5.30 -3.45 12.21
CA ARG A 136 4.26 -3.17 11.21
C ARG A 136 4.65 -3.39 9.75
N VAL A 137 5.77 -4.06 9.46
CA VAL A 137 6.24 -4.33 8.09
C VAL A 137 6.58 -5.81 7.89
N LYS A 138 5.93 -6.43 6.91
CA LYS A 138 6.18 -7.82 6.51
C LYS A 138 6.86 -7.90 5.16
N LEU A 139 7.93 -8.69 5.13
CA LEU A 139 8.74 -8.95 3.95
C LEU A 139 8.32 -10.25 3.25
N PRO A 140 8.58 -10.38 1.94
CA PRO A 140 8.42 -11.65 1.24
C PRO A 140 9.40 -12.66 1.82
N ARG A 141 8.96 -13.93 1.94
CA ARG A 141 9.81 -15.02 2.47
C ARG A 141 11.09 -15.25 1.66
N VAL A 142 11.08 -14.85 0.39
CA VAL A 142 12.19 -15.05 -0.54
C VAL A 142 12.57 -13.69 -1.11
N LEU A 143 13.83 -13.31 -0.91
CA LEU A 143 14.43 -12.15 -1.57
C LEU A 143 14.69 -12.46 -3.04
N GLY A 144 14.56 -11.45 -3.90
CA GLY A 144 14.78 -11.57 -5.33
C GLY A 144 16.25 -11.70 -5.70
N LYS A 145 16.51 -11.64 -7.01
CA LYS A 145 17.87 -11.70 -7.55
C LYS A 145 18.66 -10.44 -7.17
N HIS A 146 19.98 -10.62 -7.07
CA HIS A 146 20.90 -9.50 -7.02
C HIS A 146 20.79 -8.63 -8.27
N ILE A 147 20.97 -7.33 -8.08
CA ILE A 147 20.90 -6.32 -9.13
C ILE A 147 22.19 -5.52 -9.19
N ASN A 148 22.48 -4.95 -10.35
CA ASN A 148 23.55 -3.97 -10.50
C ASN A 148 23.00 -2.55 -10.31
N LEU A 149 23.32 -1.94 -9.17
CA LEU A 149 22.83 -0.60 -8.81
C LEU A 149 23.26 0.51 -9.79
N ARG A 150 24.35 0.33 -10.55
CA ARG A 150 24.85 1.33 -11.52
C ARG A 150 24.00 1.40 -12.80
N ILE A 151 23.17 0.39 -13.08
CA ILE A 151 22.31 0.33 -14.28
C ILE A 151 20.82 0.07 -13.95
N PHE A 152 20.48 -0.01 -12.67
CA PHE A 152 19.12 -0.34 -12.22
C PHE A 152 18.19 0.88 -12.33
N LEU A 153 16.90 0.63 -12.61
CA LEU A 153 15.85 1.61 -12.96
C LEU A 153 15.91 2.22 -14.38
N GLY A 154 16.86 1.79 -15.21
CA GLY A 154 16.86 2.07 -16.66
C GLY A 154 17.59 3.35 -17.07
N PRO A 155 17.64 3.64 -18.39
CA PRO A 155 18.42 4.73 -18.97
C PRO A 155 17.94 6.11 -18.47
N GLY A 156 18.87 7.03 -18.19
CA GLY A 156 18.56 8.40 -17.76
C GLY A 156 18.41 8.60 -16.24
N THR A 157 18.65 7.57 -15.43
CA THR A 157 18.64 7.67 -13.96
C THR A 157 20.03 7.69 -13.33
N ASP A 158 21.10 7.53 -14.13
CA ASP A 158 22.49 7.25 -13.68
C ASP A 158 22.63 6.06 -12.71
N GLY A 159 21.58 5.22 -12.65
CA GLY A 159 21.43 4.21 -11.62
C GLY A 159 21.18 4.81 -10.24
N ILE A 160 21.17 3.95 -9.22
CA ILE A 160 20.93 4.35 -7.83
C ILE A 160 22.12 4.04 -6.94
N TYR A 161 23.29 3.76 -7.54
CA TYR A 161 24.49 3.37 -6.82
C TYR A 161 24.93 4.44 -5.82
N CYS A 162 25.13 5.68 -6.27
CA CYS A 162 25.58 6.77 -5.40
C CYS A 162 24.57 7.06 -4.29
N LEU A 163 23.27 7.03 -4.61
CA LEU A 163 22.19 7.21 -3.64
C LEU A 163 22.21 6.12 -2.56
N ALA A 164 22.37 4.85 -2.96
CA ALA A 164 22.42 3.73 -2.03
C ALA A 164 23.71 3.72 -1.19
N LEU A 165 24.84 4.11 -1.79
CA LEU A 165 26.13 4.23 -1.12
C LEU A 165 26.08 5.30 -0.02
N ASP A 166 25.65 6.52 -0.36
CA ASP A 166 25.50 7.63 0.59
C ASP A 166 24.52 7.27 1.72
N TYR A 167 23.39 6.63 1.38
CA TYR A 167 22.45 6.13 2.38
C TYR A 167 23.09 5.12 3.35
N CYS A 168 23.86 4.15 2.83
CA CYS A 168 24.51 3.14 3.67
C CYS A 168 25.66 3.72 4.51
N GLN A 169 26.43 4.67 3.98
CA GLN A 169 27.48 5.37 4.72
C GLN A 169 26.91 6.12 5.94
N ARG A 170 25.74 6.78 5.78
CA ARG A 170 25.05 7.44 6.89
C ARG A 170 24.44 6.46 7.88
N LEU A 171 23.96 5.32 7.39
CA LEU A 171 23.33 4.30 8.22
C LEU A 171 24.35 3.52 9.05
N TYR A 172 25.54 3.27 8.50
CA TYR A 172 26.61 2.49 9.13
C TYR A 172 27.94 3.24 9.08
N PRO A 173 28.09 4.36 9.81
CA PRO A 173 29.31 5.15 9.80
C PRO A 173 30.54 4.31 10.25
N ASP A 174 30.33 3.37 11.17
CA ASP A 174 31.37 2.52 11.74
C ASP A 174 32.01 1.56 10.73
N LEU A 175 31.32 1.23 9.64
CA LEU A 175 31.80 0.27 8.65
C LEU A 175 32.75 0.88 7.62
N HIS A 176 32.90 2.22 7.62
CA HIS A 176 33.69 2.98 6.66
C HIS A 176 33.51 2.46 5.23
N ILE A 177 32.25 2.53 4.77
CA ILE A 177 31.83 1.98 3.48
C ILE A 177 32.38 2.87 2.36
N ILE A 178 33.01 2.25 1.35
CA ILE A 178 33.65 2.95 0.23
C ILE A 178 33.11 2.46 -1.12
N ASP A 179 33.26 3.28 -2.15
CA ASP A 179 32.96 2.90 -3.53
C ASP A 179 33.83 1.69 -3.95
N ASP A 180 33.24 0.70 -4.61
CA ASP A 180 33.93 -0.53 -5.03
C ASP A 180 34.98 -0.32 -6.13
N LEU A 181 34.95 0.84 -6.79
CA LEU A 181 35.95 1.29 -7.76
C LEU A 181 36.99 2.24 -7.14
N SER A 182 36.89 2.54 -5.85
CA SER A 182 37.88 3.35 -5.15
C SER A 182 39.04 2.51 -4.61
N LEU A 183 40.23 3.12 -4.54
CA LEU A 183 41.43 2.53 -3.93
C LEU A 183 41.50 2.80 -2.41
N GLY A 184 40.40 3.25 -1.80
CA GLY A 184 40.35 3.57 -0.38
C GLY A 184 40.48 2.32 0.50
N HIS A 185 40.90 2.51 1.74
CA HIS A 185 40.76 1.48 2.77
C HIS A 185 39.35 1.53 3.33
N GLY A 186 38.60 0.43 3.35
CA GLY A 186 37.23 0.41 3.86
C GLY A 186 36.42 -0.81 3.40
N THR A 187 35.15 -0.86 3.80
CA THR A 187 34.23 -1.93 3.36
C THR A 187 33.71 -1.60 1.96
N ALA A 188 34.09 -2.39 0.95
CA ALA A 188 33.68 -2.17 -0.42
C ALA A 188 32.16 -2.36 -0.64
N PHE A 189 31.51 -1.35 -1.20
CA PHE A 189 30.10 -1.40 -1.58
C PHE A 189 29.93 -1.89 -3.01
N VAL A 190 29.96 -3.21 -3.20
CA VAL A 190 29.98 -3.82 -4.53
C VAL A 190 28.63 -3.71 -5.25
N ALA A 191 28.58 -2.93 -6.33
CA ALA A 191 27.34 -2.52 -7.00
C ALA A 191 26.41 -3.69 -7.42
N THR A 192 26.99 -4.85 -7.72
CA THR A 192 26.31 -6.05 -8.23
C THR A 192 25.93 -7.06 -7.14
N ARG A 193 26.40 -6.87 -5.90
CA ARG A 193 26.28 -7.86 -4.82
C ARG A 193 25.55 -7.35 -3.59
N VAL A 194 25.61 -6.05 -3.33
CA VAL A 194 25.05 -5.49 -2.08
C VAL A 194 23.51 -5.46 -2.08
N ALA A 195 22.87 -5.36 -3.23
CA ALA A 195 21.41 -5.18 -3.31
C ALA A 195 20.69 -6.35 -3.98
N CYS A 196 19.55 -6.71 -3.42
CA CYS A 196 18.57 -7.64 -4.00
C CYS A 196 17.19 -6.98 -4.06
N THR A 197 16.37 -7.38 -5.03
CA THR A 197 15.02 -6.80 -5.19
C THR A 197 13.99 -7.51 -4.32
N LEU A 198 13.03 -6.76 -3.78
CA LEU A 198 11.82 -7.31 -3.16
C LEU A 198 10.65 -7.15 -4.14
N THR A 199 9.79 -8.15 -4.19
CA THR A 199 8.60 -8.10 -5.05
C THR A 199 7.47 -7.27 -4.44
N TYR A 200 7.40 -7.18 -3.11
CA TYR A 200 6.48 -6.32 -2.40
C TYR A 200 6.95 -6.19 -0.96
N ILE A 201 6.37 -5.25 -0.24
CA ILE A 201 6.30 -5.24 1.22
C ILE A 201 4.83 -5.18 1.62
N ARG A 202 4.51 -5.57 2.84
CA ARG A 202 3.20 -5.25 3.42
C ARG A 202 3.38 -4.42 4.66
N LYS A 203 2.57 -3.37 4.77
CA LYS A 203 2.53 -2.50 5.94
C LYS A 203 1.07 -2.28 6.32
N ASP A 204 0.74 -2.53 7.57
CA ASP A 204 -0.61 -2.33 8.13
C ASP A 204 -1.75 -3.02 7.33
N GLY A 205 -1.49 -4.23 6.83
CA GLY A 205 -2.36 -5.03 5.97
C GLY A 205 -2.22 -4.73 4.48
N ILE A 206 -1.65 -3.57 4.13
CA ILE A 206 -1.63 -3.05 2.77
C ILE A 206 -0.37 -3.53 2.06
N ARG A 207 -0.56 -4.17 0.89
CA ARG A 207 0.56 -4.53 0.01
C ARG A 207 1.03 -3.32 -0.78
N TYR A 208 2.33 -3.09 -0.75
CA TYR A 208 3.02 -2.11 -1.58
C TYR A 208 4.00 -2.82 -2.51
N GLY A 209 3.87 -2.54 -3.81
CA GLY A 209 4.75 -2.99 -4.87
C GLY A 209 5.75 -1.90 -5.25
N SER A 210 6.35 -2.05 -6.44
CA SER A 210 7.22 -1.02 -7.01
C SER A 210 7.10 -0.99 -8.53
N ASP A 211 7.48 0.12 -9.15
CA ASP A 211 7.53 0.24 -10.61
C ASP A 211 8.53 -0.75 -11.26
N SER A 212 9.64 -1.03 -10.56
CA SER A 212 10.62 -2.03 -10.97
C SER A 212 10.07 -3.47 -10.94
N ASN A 213 8.89 -3.72 -10.35
CA ASN A 213 8.27 -5.03 -10.32
C ASN A 213 7.48 -5.29 -11.61
N LYS A 214 7.78 -6.41 -12.29
CA LYS A 214 7.11 -6.81 -13.53
C LYS A 214 5.69 -7.37 -13.33
N ARG A 215 5.30 -7.74 -12.11
CA ARG A 215 4.04 -8.46 -11.85
C ARG A 215 2.81 -7.56 -11.76
N THR A 216 2.93 -6.41 -11.10
CA THR A 216 1.85 -5.44 -10.97
C THR A 216 2.44 -4.06 -10.71
N LYS A 217 1.78 -3.05 -11.29
CA LYS A 217 2.09 -1.63 -11.11
C LYS A 217 1.00 -0.88 -10.35
N ALA A 218 -0.07 -1.57 -9.94
CA ALA A 218 -1.23 -0.94 -9.31
C ALA A 218 -0.95 -0.45 -7.88
N ASP A 219 -0.04 -1.10 -7.17
CA ASP A 219 0.26 -0.85 -5.76
C ASP A 219 1.61 -0.15 -5.53
N ARG A 220 2.07 0.62 -6.52
CA ARG A 220 3.35 1.35 -6.46
C ARG A 220 3.24 2.77 -5.90
N TYR A 221 2.03 3.28 -5.66
CA TYR A 221 1.85 4.65 -5.14
C TYR A 221 1.53 4.63 -3.65
N ALA A 222 2.11 5.57 -2.92
CA ALA A 222 1.93 5.68 -1.47
C ALA A 222 2.05 7.14 -1.00
N PHE A 223 1.75 7.36 0.28
CA PHE A 223 2.13 8.58 0.99
C PHE A 223 3.25 8.25 1.96
N ILE A 224 4.26 9.11 2.00
CA ILE A 224 5.22 9.15 3.11
C ILE A 224 4.93 10.38 3.96
N VAL A 225 5.27 10.29 5.24
CA VAL A 225 5.25 11.45 6.13
C VAL A 225 6.66 12.02 6.15
N ASP A 226 6.82 13.28 5.74
CA ASP A 226 8.11 13.95 5.89
C ASP A 226 8.38 14.16 7.39
N LYS A 227 9.53 13.69 7.88
CA LYS A 227 9.86 13.75 9.31
C LYS A 227 10.01 15.19 9.82
N ASN A 228 10.35 16.13 8.95
CA ASN A 228 10.63 17.51 9.34
C ASN A 228 9.37 18.35 9.36
N THR A 229 8.49 18.19 8.35
CA THR A 229 7.25 18.98 8.22
C THR A 229 6.02 18.26 8.77
N ASN A 230 6.10 16.94 8.98
CA ASN A 230 4.97 16.06 9.31
C ASN A 230 3.86 16.03 8.24
N GLU A 231 4.14 16.56 7.04
CA GLU A 231 3.21 16.58 5.92
C GLU A 231 3.23 15.24 5.17
N ARG A 232 2.10 14.93 4.52
CA ARG A 232 1.98 13.73 3.69
C ARG A 232 2.40 14.04 2.26
N CYS A 233 3.51 13.45 1.83
CA CYS A 233 4.01 13.59 0.48
C CYS A 233 3.61 12.37 -0.38
N PRO A 234 2.93 12.57 -1.52
CA PRO A 234 2.68 11.50 -2.49
C PRO A 234 4.00 11.05 -3.14
N VAL A 235 4.17 9.73 -3.25
CA VAL A 235 5.35 9.13 -3.85
C VAL A 235 4.97 7.97 -4.76
N GLU A 236 5.77 7.76 -5.80
CA GLU A 236 5.88 6.48 -6.48
C GLU A 236 7.02 5.68 -5.86
N ILE A 237 6.77 4.43 -5.51
CA ILE A 237 7.78 3.46 -5.12
C ILE A 237 8.44 2.95 -6.40
N ALA A 238 9.63 3.46 -6.69
CA ALA A 238 10.42 3.04 -7.85
C ALA A 238 10.97 1.62 -7.64
N ALA A 239 11.48 1.32 -6.45
CA ALA A 239 12.01 -0.01 -6.11
C ALA A 239 11.93 -0.33 -4.62
N LEU A 240 11.84 -1.63 -4.33
CA LEU A 240 11.99 -2.19 -2.98
C LEU A 240 13.26 -3.03 -2.95
N LEU A 241 14.18 -2.72 -2.03
CA LEU A 241 15.52 -3.29 -2.01
C LEU A 241 15.86 -3.85 -0.62
N GLY A 242 16.57 -4.98 -0.62
CA GLY A 242 17.28 -5.49 0.54
C GLY A 242 18.76 -5.27 0.30
N ILE A 243 19.38 -4.39 1.09
CA ILE A 243 20.80 -4.08 1.01
C ILE A 243 21.54 -4.82 2.12
N LYS A 244 22.47 -5.68 1.76
CA LYS A 244 23.36 -6.37 2.71
C LYS A 244 24.78 -5.84 2.55
N VAL A 245 25.34 -5.29 3.62
CA VAL A 245 26.72 -4.81 3.68
C VAL A 245 27.46 -5.54 4.79
N ALA A 246 28.64 -6.09 4.48
CA ALA A 246 29.42 -6.90 5.40
C ALA A 246 28.58 -8.01 6.07
N GLU A 247 28.82 -8.28 7.35
CA GLU A 247 28.10 -9.26 8.16
C GLU A 247 26.82 -8.70 8.81
N LYS A 248 26.35 -7.51 8.40
CA LYS A 248 25.09 -6.97 8.90
C LYS A 248 23.90 -7.74 8.32
N ALA A 249 22.80 -7.77 9.08
CA ALA A 249 21.52 -8.23 8.57
C ALA A 249 21.09 -7.36 7.37
N PRO A 250 20.42 -7.94 6.35
CA PRO A 250 19.92 -7.16 5.21
C PRO A 250 19.02 -6.03 5.68
N HIS A 251 19.39 -4.80 5.33
CA HIS A 251 18.60 -3.61 5.58
C HIS A 251 17.60 -3.39 4.46
N ILE A 252 16.32 -3.26 4.79
CA ILE A 252 15.28 -3.04 3.80
C ILE A 252 15.09 -1.55 3.57
N CYS A 253 15.14 -1.14 2.31
CA CYS A 253 14.90 0.24 1.92
C CYS A 253 13.99 0.34 0.69
N VAL A 254 13.39 1.51 0.56
CA VAL A 254 12.45 1.84 -0.51
C VAL A 254 13.05 3.00 -1.30
N VAL A 255 13.22 2.81 -2.60
CA VAL A 255 13.59 3.88 -3.52
C VAL A 255 12.29 4.52 -4.00
N ILE A 256 12.15 5.81 -3.79
CA ILE A 256 10.94 6.57 -4.09
C ILE A 256 11.23 7.67 -5.12
N ARG A 257 10.23 7.98 -5.94
CA ARG A 257 10.15 9.23 -6.71
C ARG A 257 9.09 10.09 -6.05
N ARG A 258 9.49 11.27 -5.58
CA ARG A 258 8.54 12.26 -5.05
C ARG A 258 7.71 12.79 -6.22
N MET A 259 6.39 12.81 -6.05
CA MET A 259 5.52 13.49 -7.00
C MET A 259 5.58 14.98 -6.71
N VAL A 260 5.83 15.78 -7.75
CA VAL A 260 5.92 17.24 -7.66
C VAL A 260 4.66 17.85 -8.26
N SER A 261 4.20 18.93 -7.65
CA SER A 261 3.18 19.82 -8.20
C SER A 261 3.86 21.12 -8.63
N ASP A 262 3.41 21.71 -9.71
CA ASP A 262 3.85 23.00 -10.24
C ASP A 262 2.63 23.85 -10.65
N GLU A 263 2.83 24.93 -11.41
CA GLU A 263 1.73 25.78 -11.87
C GLU A 263 0.75 25.05 -12.80
N ASP A 264 1.21 24.01 -13.49
CA ASP A 264 0.42 23.21 -14.44
C ASP A 264 -0.16 21.94 -13.78
N ILE A 265 0.48 21.44 -12.73
CA ILE A 265 0.10 20.23 -11.99
C ILE A 265 -0.37 20.65 -10.59
N PRO A 266 -1.69 20.72 -10.34
CA PRO A 266 -2.20 21.19 -9.05
C PRO A 266 -1.69 20.31 -7.89
N PRO A 267 -1.44 20.90 -6.71
CA PRO A 267 -1.10 20.14 -5.53
C PRO A 267 -2.22 19.16 -5.21
N PHE A 268 -1.84 17.95 -4.80
CA PHE A 268 -2.81 16.93 -4.41
C PHE A 268 -3.69 17.47 -3.28
N PRO A 269 -5.02 17.29 -3.33
CA PRO A 269 -5.95 17.98 -2.44
C PRO A 269 -5.91 17.51 -0.97
N TRP A 270 -4.96 16.64 -0.63
CA TRP A 270 -4.71 16.06 0.70
C TRP A 270 -3.23 16.16 1.11
N CYS A 271 -2.44 17.02 0.46
CA CYS A 271 -1.07 17.35 0.87
C CYS A 271 -0.99 18.31 2.08
N THR A 272 -2.12 18.77 2.61
CA THR A 272 -2.22 19.63 3.81
C THR A 272 -2.43 18.82 5.07
#